data_AF-A0A9X3K7I7-F1
#
_entry.id   AF-A0A9X3K7I7-F1
#
_cell.length_a   1.000
_cell.length_b   1.000
_cell.length_c   1.000
_cell.angle_alpha   90.00
_cell.angle_beta   90.00
_cell.angle_gamma   90.00
#
_symmetry.space_group_name_H-M   'P 1'
#
loop_
_entity.id
_entity.type
_entity.pdbx_description
1 polymer ?
#
loop_
_entity_poly.entity_id
_entity_poly.type
_entity_poly.pdbx_seq_one_letter_code
_entity_poly.pdbx_strand_id
1 'polypeptide(L)'
;MKTLFTLLILAVSLSTMGQSQFDPRLLSRYSEERIAELSEKQPSTIEYWTYYLDHSYMILDGEATGKTLDTNEEVKIKSIGDFNILALGIHMDGKRQKAFRIKGTNQYLILKSSDQFSKEFSRNRVSK
;
A
#
# COMPACT_ATOMS: atom_id res chain seq x y z
N MET A 1 0.84 -43.66 -29.45
CA MET A 1 1.90 -42.95 -28.71
C MET A 1 2.18 -41.52 -29.18
N LYS A 2 1.74 -41.08 -30.37
CA LYS A 2 1.94 -39.68 -30.83
C LYS A 2 0.95 -38.69 -30.20
N THR A 3 -0.28 -39.12 -29.91
CA THR A 3 -1.35 -38.30 -29.30
C THR A 3 -1.10 -37.94 -27.83
N LEU A 4 -0.43 -38.82 -27.08
CA LEU A 4 -0.04 -38.57 -25.68
C LEU A 4 1.02 -37.47 -25.56
N PHE A 5 1.90 -37.34 -26.54
CA PHE A 5 2.94 -36.31 -26.55
C PHE A 5 2.36 -34.93 -26.89
N THR A 6 1.31 -34.87 -27.72
CA THR A 6 0.62 -33.62 -28.06
C THR A 6 -0.19 -33.06 -26.90
N LEU A 7 -0.78 -33.92 -26.06
CA LEU A 7 -1.55 -33.49 -24.88
C LEU A 7 -0.64 -32.88 -23.79
N LEU A 8 0.58 -33.40 -23.66
CA LEU A 8 1.56 -32.92 -22.68
C LEU A 8 2.06 -31.50 -23.00
N ILE A 9 2.22 -31.17 -24.28
CA ILE A 9 2.69 -29.84 -24.72
C ILE A 9 1.61 -28.78 -24.50
N LEU A 10 0.33 -29.13 -24.60
CA LEU A 10 -0.79 -28.20 -24.39
C LEU A 10 -1.05 -27.89 -22.90
N ALA A 11 -0.63 -28.78 -21.98
CA ALA A 11 -0.80 -28.58 -20.55
C ALA A 11 0.21 -27.58 -19.96
N VAL A 12 1.40 -27.43 -20.56
CA VAL A 12 2.47 -26.54 -20.06
C VAL A 12 2.25 -25.08 -20.46
N SER A 13 1.49 -24.81 -21.52
CA SER A 13 1.19 -23.44 -21.98
C SER A 13 0.10 -22.72 -21.19
N LEU A 14 -0.63 -23.42 -20.30
CA LEU A 14 -1.64 -22.81 -19.44
C LEU A 14 -1.09 -22.32 -18.08
N SER A 15 0.15 -22.70 -17.72
CA SER A 15 0.74 -22.34 -16.42
C SER A 15 1.44 -20.97 -16.37
N THR A 16 1.44 -20.19 -17.45
CA THR A 16 2.10 -18.86 -17.50
C THR A 16 1.17 -17.68 -17.22
N MET A 17 -0.12 -17.91 -16.97
CA MET A 17 -1.05 -16.86 -16.55
C MET A 17 -1.23 -16.92 -15.03
N GLY A 18 -0.55 -16.05 -14.28
CA GLY A 18 -0.86 -15.90 -12.86
C GLY A 18 0.22 -15.39 -11.92
N GLN A 19 1.42 -15.03 -12.38
CA GLN A 19 2.30 -14.20 -11.54
C GLN A 19 1.86 -12.76 -11.63
N SER A 20 0.93 -12.38 -10.75
CA SER A 20 0.62 -10.98 -10.48
C SER A 20 1.92 -10.23 -10.17
N GLN A 21 2.23 -9.20 -10.97
CA GLN A 21 3.38 -8.31 -10.79
C GLN A 21 3.02 -7.07 -9.94
N PHE A 22 1.97 -7.14 -9.11
CA PHE A 22 1.55 -6.01 -8.27
C PHE A 22 1.75 -6.29 -6.79
N ASP A 23 1.82 -5.23 -5.98
CA ASP A 23 1.87 -5.33 -4.53
C ASP A 23 0.53 -5.85 -3.97
N PRO A 24 0.48 -7.04 -3.31
CA PRO A 24 -0.77 -7.64 -2.85
C PRO A 24 -1.57 -6.76 -1.88
N ARG A 25 -0.92 -5.81 -1.21
CA ARG A 25 -1.59 -4.86 -0.30
C ARG A 25 -2.59 -3.96 -1.03
N LEU A 26 -2.46 -3.80 -2.35
CA LEU A 26 -3.44 -3.08 -3.17
C LEU A 26 -4.81 -3.77 -3.20
N LEU A 27 -4.88 -5.06 -2.89
CA LEU A 27 -6.14 -5.82 -2.86
C LEU A 27 -7.09 -5.37 -1.74
N SER A 28 -6.61 -4.62 -0.76
CA SER A 28 -7.49 -3.96 0.22
C SER A 28 -8.31 -2.81 -0.38
N ARG A 29 -8.00 -2.38 -1.62
CA ARG A 29 -8.69 -1.29 -2.31
C ARG A 29 -9.29 -1.67 -3.65
N TYR A 30 -8.64 -2.57 -4.40
CA TYR A 30 -9.03 -2.93 -5.76
C TYR A 30 -9.08 -4.46 -5.92
N SER A 31 -9.92 -4.96 -6.82
CA SER A 31 -9.85 -6.38 -7.22
C SER A 31 -8.62 -6.62 -8.12
N GLU A 32 -8.22 -7.88 -8.28
CA GLU A 32 -7.11 -8.24 -9.17
C GLU A 32 -7.34 -7.76 -10.61
N GLU A 33 -8.57 -7.95 -11.12
CA GLU A 33 -8.95 -7.53 -12.47
C GLU A 33 -8.86 -6.01 -12.62
N ARG A 34 -9.24 -5.28 -11.57
CA ARG A 34 -9.15 -3.82 -11.57
C ARG A 34 -7.69 -3.36 -11.51
N ILE A 35 -6.83 -4.05 -10.77
CA ILE A 35 -5.40 -3.74 -10.75
C ILE A 35 -4.76 -4.04 -12.11
N ALA A 36 -5.15 -5.13 -12.76
CA ALA A 36 -4.70 -5.48 -14.11
C ALA A 36 -5.13 -4.39 -15.12
N GLU A 37 -6.40 -4.00 -15.09
CA GLU A 37 -6.92 -2.94 -15.95
C GLU A 37 -6.21 -1.59 -15.72
N LEU A 38 -6.01 -1.20 -14.45
CA LEU A 38 -5.33 0.05 -14.12
C LEU A 38 -3.85 0.00 -14.50
N SER A 39 -3.19 -1.15 -14.38
CA SER A 39 -1.80 -1.32 -14.82
C SER A 39 -1.65 -1.10 -16.32
N GLU A 40 -2.62 -1.54 -17.12
CA GLU A 40 -2.60 -1.37 -18.58
C GLU A 40 -3.02 0.04 -19.01
N LYS A 41 -4.13 0.55 -18.47
CA LYS A 41 -4.77 1.78 -18.96
C LYS A 41 -4.29 3.05 -18.26
N GLN A 42 -3.94 2.95 -16.98
CA GLN A 42 -3.61 4.09 -16.12
C GLN A 42 -2.52 3.73 -15.10
N PRO A 43 -1.31 3.32 -15.55
CA PRO A 43 -0.25 2.79 -14.69
C PRO A 43 0.14 3.75 -13.56
N SER A 44 0.03 5.07 -13.80
CA SER A 44 0.27 6.11 -12.78
C SER A 44 -0.63 5.97 -11.53
N THR A 45 -1.82 5.41 -11.68
CA THR A 45 -2.71 5.12 -10.54
C THR A 45 -2.14 4.02 -9.66
N ILE A 46 -1.63 2.95 -10.28
CA ILE A 46 -0.98 1.86 -9.55
C ILE A 46 0.32 2.36 -8.91
N GLU A 47 1.13 3.13 -9.62
CA GLU A 47 2.32 3.77 -9.06
C GLU A 47 2.00 4.62 -7.81
N TYR A 48 0.93 5.42 -7.88
CA TYR A 48 0.48 6.26 -6.76
C TYR A 48 0.15 5.42 -5.54
N TRP A 49 -0.70 4.40 -5.70
CA TRP A 49 -1.13 3.58 -4.57
C TRP A 49 -0.02 2.68 -4.05
N THR A 50 0.85 2.17 -4.90
CA THR A 50 2.04 1.43 -4.47
C THR A 50 2.96 2.33 -3.64
N TYR A 51 3.19 3.58 -4.07
CA TYR A 51 3.98 4.53 -3.28
C TYR A 51 3.29 4.87 -1.95
N TYR A 52 1.95 5.01 -1.98
CA TYR A 52 1.13 5.28 -0.79
C TYR A 52 1.34 4.23 0.30
N LEU A 53 1.49 2.96 -0.05
CA LEU A 53 1.60 1.86 0.92
C LEU A 53 2.70 2.05 1.96
N ASP A 54 3.84 2.65 1.58
CA ASP A 54 5.00 2.79 2.46
C ASP A 54 5.38 4.24 2.76
N HIS A 55 4.89 5.19 1.97
CA HIS A 55 5.30 6.60 2.08
C HIS A 55 4.20 7.53 2.56
N SER A 56 2.96 7.03 2.76
CA SER A 56 1.85 7.85 3.24
C SER A 56 1.91 8.18 4.73
N TYR A 57 2.67 7.41 5.51
CA TYR A 57 2.70 7.52 6.97
C TYR A 57 4.12 7.50 7.52
N MET A 58 4.24 7.77 8.81
CA MET A 58 5.42 7.48 9.62
C MET A 58 4.96 6.98 10.99
N ILE A 59 5.80 6.19 11.64
CA ILE A 59 5.56 5.70 13.01
C ILE A 59 6.47 6.49 13.94
N LEU A 60 5.88 7.11 14.96
CA LEU A 60 6.59 7.82 16.01
C LEU A 60 6.48 7.08 17.33
N ASP A 61 7.61 6.91 17.99
CA ASP A 61 7.66 6.44 19.37
C ASP A 61 7.52 7.63 20.33
N GLY A 62 6.41 7.66 21.08
CA GLY A 62 6.14 8.71 22.04
C GLY A 62 7.13 8.74 23.20
N GLU A 63 7.66 7.58 23.60
CA GLU A 63 8.65 7.48 24.68
C GLU A 63 10.00 8.01 24.22
N ALA A 64 10.46 7.58 23.03
CA ALA A 64 11.75 8.00 22.49
C ALA A 64 11.81 9.50 22.18
N THR A 65 10.67 10.10 21.82
CA THR A 65 10.60 11.54 21.50
C THR A 65 10.28 12.42 22.72
N GLY A 66 9.88 11.81 23.84
CA GLY A 66 9.35 12.53 25.02
C GLY A 66 8.09 13.34 24.72
N LYS A 67 7.43 13.11 23.58
CA LYS A 67 6.28 13.88 23.09
C LYS A 67 5.05 12.98 23.06
N THR A 68 4.05 13.37 23.84
CA THR A 68 2.69 12.85 23.68
C THR A 68 1.99 13.70 22.63
N LEU A 69 1.46 13.07 21.57
CA LEU A 69 0.66 13.78 20.59
C LEU A 69 -0.79 13.77 21.06
N ASP A 70 -1.39 14.96 21.07
CA ASP A 70 -2.81 15.12 21.39
C ASP A 70 -3.66 14.61 20.21
N THR A 71 -4.16 13.39 20.34
CA THR A 71 -5.09 12.77 19.40
C THR A 71 -6.08 11.88 20.14
N ASN A 72 -7.34 11.99 19.75
CA ASN A 72 -8.42 11.12 20.23
C ASN A 72 -8.74 9.99 19.24
N GLU A 73 -7.99 9.89 18.14
CA GLU A 73 -8.18 8.85 17.13
C GLU A 73 -7.19 7.69 17.39
N GLU A 74 -7.69 6.46 17.35
CA GLU A 74 -6.88 5.25 17.52
C GLU A 74 -6.97 4.34 16.30
N VAL A 75 -5.88 3.61 16.03
CA VAL A 75 -5.84 2.55 15.02
C VAL A 75 -5.39 1.24 15.65
N LYS A 76 -5.95 0.13 15.16
CA LYS A 76 -5.53 -1.21 15.55
C LYS A 76 -4.63 -1.79 14.47
N ILE A 77 -3.35 -1.91 14.78
CA ILE A 77 -2.33 -2.51 13.92
C ILE A 77 -1.87 -3.81 14.58
N LYS A 78 -1.78 -4.91 13.81
CA LYS A 78 -1.31 -6.20 14.34
C LYS A 78 0.19 -6.19 14.61
N SER A 79 0.96 -5.69 13.66
CA SER A 79 2.42 -5.57 13.72
C SER A 79 2.84 -4.32 12.95
N ILE A 80 3.75 -3.53 13.53
CA ILE A 80 4.18 -2.24 12.97
C ILE A 80 5.00 -2.43 11.69
N GLY A 81 5.72 -3.54 11.56
CA GLY A 81 6.49 -3.86 10.36
C GLY A 81 5.69 -4.60 9.29
N ASP A 82 4.47 -5.04 9.61
CA ASP A 82 3.66 -5.88 8.72
C ASP A 82 2.18 -5.51 8.85
N PHE A 83 1.84 -4.34 8.29
CA PHE A 83 0.46 -3.90 8.18
C PHE A 83 0.20 -3.20 6.85
N ASN A 84 -1.07 -3.13 6.49
CA ASN A 84 -1.52 -2.44 5.29
C ASN A 84 -2.26 -1.15 5.66
N ILE A 85 -1.66 -0.01 5.33
CA ILE A 85 -2.25 1.31 5.57
C ILE A 85 -3.62 1.49 4.88
N LEU A 86 -3.84 0.86 3.72
CA LEU A 86 -5.11 0.94 3.00
C LEU A 86 -6.23 0.19 3.74
N ALA A 87 -5.90 -0.84 4.52
CA ALA A 87 -6.87 -1.61 5.29
C ALA A 87 -7.33 -0.90 6.57
N LEU A 88 -6.66 0.19 6.97
CA LEU A 88 -7.02 0.94 8.19
C LEU A 88 -8.24 1.86 8.01
N GLY A 89 -8.68 2.10 6.77
CA GLY A 89 -9.84 2.96 6.49
C GLY A 89 -9.63 4.44 6.85
N ILE A 90 -8.37 4.87 6.99
CA ILE A 90 -8.00 6.25 7.29
C ILE A 90 -7.67 7.01 6.01
N HIS A 91 -7.86 8.33 6.02
CA HIS A 91 -7.70 9.18 4.86
C HIS A 91 -6.86 10.41 5.19
N MET A 92 -6.06 10.84 4.21
CA MET A 92 -5.29 12.07 4.30
C MET A 92 -6.22 13.28 4.33
N ASP A 93 -5.88 14.27 5.15
CA ASP A 93 -6.44 15.62 5.04
C ASP A 93 -5.64 16.42 4.01
N GLY A 94 -6.25 17.41 3.37
CA GLY A 94 -5.62 18.22 2.32
C GLY A 94 -4.28 18.82 2.77
N LYS A 95 -4.28 19.52 3.91
CA LYS A 95 -3.11 20.31 4.36
C LYS A 95 -2.52 19.82 5.67
N ARG A 96 -3.30 19.10 6.48
CA ARG A 96 -2.89 18.69 7.84
C ARG A 96 -2.45 17.24 7.88
N GLN A 97 -1.44 16.97 8.68
CA GLN A 97 -1.12 15.61 9.08
C GLN A 97 -2.15 15.14 10.11
N LYS A 98 -2.42 13.84 10.15
CA LYS A 98 -3.29 13.23 11.17
C LYS A 98 -2.47 12.27 12.02
N ALA A 99 -2.55 12.41 13.33
CA ALA A 99 -1.94 11.48 14.28
C ALA A 99 -2.99 10.49 14.78
N PHE A 100 -2.63 9.22 14.85
CA PHE A 100 -3.46 8.15 15.40
C PHE A 100 -2.64 7.40 16.43
N ARG A 101 -3.17 7.22 17.65
CA ARG A 101 -2.52 6.36 18.63
C ARG A 101 -2.67 4.90 18.20
N ILE A 102 -1.58 4.14 18.28
CA ILE A 102 -1.62 2.71 18.00
C ILE A 102 -2.11 2.01 19.27
N LYS A 103 -3.24 1.29 19.15
CA LYS A 103 -3.89 0.68 20.30
C LYS A 103 -2.98 -0.33 20.98
N GLY A 104 -2.82 -0.18 22.29
CA GLY A 104 -2.00 -1.07 23.12
C GLY A 104 -0.51 -0.73 23.10
N THR A 105 -0.10 0.40 22.50
CA THR A 105 1.28 0.88 22.53
C THR A 105 1.35 2.38 22.87
N ASN A 106 2.57 2.89 23.07
CA ASN A 106 2.86 4.32 23.22
C ASN A 106 3.36 4.96 21.90
N GLN A 107 3.08 4.30 20.77
CA GLN A 107 3.46 4.76 19.45
C GLN A 107 2.28 5.39 18.70
N TYR A 108 2.62 6.24 17.74
CA TYR A 108 1.66 6.98 16.93
C TYR A 108 1.91 6.70 15.45
N LEU A 109 0.85 6.46 14.70
CA LEU A 109 0.87 6.53 13.25
C LEU A 109 0.53 7.95 12.83
N ILE A 110 1.46 8.61 12.14
CA ILE A 110 1.25 9.93 11.57
C ILE A 110 1.02 9.78 10.08
N LEU A 111 -0.20 10.02 9.66
CA LEU A 111 -0.57 10.06 8.26
C LEU A 111 -0.24 11.45 7.69
N LYS A 112 0.50 11.48 6.58
CA LYS A 112 0.89 12.73 5.91
C LYS A 112 -0.33 13.46 5.36
N SER A 113 -0.20 14.76 5.15
CA SER A 113 -1.20 15.51 4.38
C SER A 113 -1.12 15.17 2.89
N SER A 114 -2.23 15.35 2.18
CA SER A 114 -2.29 15.16 0.73
C SER A 114 -1.28 16.05 0.00
N ASP A 115 -1.09 17.29 0.45
CA ASP A 115 -0.11 18.22 -0.11
C ASP A 115 1.34 17.72 0.06
N GLN A 116 1.69 17.23 1.25
CA GLN A 116 3.03 16.71 1.51
C GLN A 116 3.28 15.45 0.69
N PHE A 117 2.36 14.50 0.75
CA PHE A 117 2.47 13.24 0.02
C PHE A 117 2.59 13.48 -1.49
N SER A 118 1.76 14.36 -2.05
CA SER A 118 1.77 14.65 -3.50
C SER A 118 3.10 15.26 -3.95
N LYS A 119 3.70 16.14 -3.14
CA LYS A 119 5.04 16.69 -3.41
C LYS A 119 6.13 15.62 -3.36
N GLU A 120 6.08 14.72 -2.38
CA GLU A 120 7.02 13.61 -2.26
C GLU A 120 6.88 12.61 -3.42
N PHE A 121 5.66 12.21 -3.75
CA PHE A 121 5.37 11.34 -4.88
C PHE A 121 5.82 11.93 -6.22
N SER A 122 5.53 13.21 -6.45
CA SER A 122 5.94 13.91 -7.68
C SER A 122 7.47 13.94 -7.83
N ARG A 123 8.20 14.22 -6.74
CA ARG A 123 9.66 14.15 -6.73
C ARG A 123 10.18 12.75 -7.03
N ASN A 124 9.60 11.72 -6.40
CA ASN A 124 9.98 10.32 -6.63
C ASN A 124 9.78 9.90 -8.09
N ARG A 125 8.76 10.42 -8.79
CA ARG A 125 8.55 10.13 -10.23
C ARG A 125 9.56 10.82 -11.14
N VAL A 126 10.04 12.01 -10.77
CA VAL A 126 11.04 12.75 -11.56
C VAL A 126 12.45 12.16 -11.40
N SER A 127 12.73 11.53 -10.25
CA SER A 127 14.04 10.93 -9.96
C SER A 127 14.24 9.51 -10.50
N LYS A 128 13.20 8.89 -11.06
CA LYS A 128 13.27 7.58 -11.73
C LYS A 128 13.52 7.75 -13.22
#